data_AF-A0A928ZZ80-F1
#
_entry.id   AF-A0A928ZZ80-F1
#
_cell.length_a   1.000
_cell.length_b   1.000
_cell.length_c   1.000
_cell.angle_alpha   90.00
_cell.angle_beta   90.00
_cell.angle_gamma   90.00
#
_symmetry.space_group_name_H-M   'P 1'
#
loop_
_entity.id
_entity.type
_entity.pdbx_description
1 polymer ?
#
loop_
_entity_poly.entity_id
_entity_poly.type
_entity_poly.pdbx_seq_one_letter_code
_entity_poly.pdbx_strand_id
1 'polypeptide(L)'
;VIPSGQIGLSAPNEDADYLRALSIFRNSSIVQYYLFFTSPQLGVDRGRITLGAFEQLPVPLFSDDQISQLSQLHKNFSEREHDVLLNNEDVQEELDDMVEKILNIPKNVGILAKDFMSVRLSLNEGKSHGIAVDLPSLETLFDYGSTLRDELDMFTGGNGLRHEIVLSRSKELVICSVEFIQSDDPIDVSIEEAQTESSALFAYIREKIKQRFSQWVYVQRSLRIFEDSRVYICKPPRLIDWTRTQALNDSDDIISEILSAQRRLNTVV
;
A
#
# COMPACT_ATOMS: atom_id res chain seq x y z
N VAL A 1 22.16 25.94 13.00
CA VAL A 1 21.33 25.02 13.82
C VAL A 1 22.24 23.88 14.23
N ILE A 2 22.46 23.65 15.53
CA ILE A 2 23.28 22.51 16.00
C ILE A 2 22.44 21.24 15.76
N PRO A 3 22.95 20.21 15.06
CA PRO A 3 22.23 18.97 14.90
C PRO A 3 21.92 18.38 16.28
N SER A 4 20.73 17.83 16.42
CA SER A 4 20.34 17.18 17.68
C SER A 4 21.26 15.99 17.97
N GLY A 5 21.42 15.63 19.25
CA GLY A 5 22.21 14.45 19.62
C GLY A 5 21.68 13.20 18.88
N GLN A 6 22.60 12.43 18.29
CA GLN A 6 22.28 11.17 17.66
C GLN A 6 22.25 10.07 18.73
N ILE A 7 21.30 9.16 18.62
CA ILE A 7 21.22 7.96 19.47
C ILE A 7 21.89 6.83 18.69
N GLY A 8 22.84 6.14 19.33
CA GLY A 8 23.50 4.97 18.77
C GLY A 8 23.31 3.75 19.66
N LEU A 9 23.31 2.57 19.05
CA LEU A 9 23.36 1.29 19.76
C LEU A 9 24.81 0.79 19.75
N SER A 10 25.26 0.30 20.89
CA SER A 10 26.61 -0.24 21.07
C SER A 10 26.53 -1.58 21.78
N ALA A 11 27.32 -2.53 21.30
CA ALA A 11 27.49 -3.87 21.87
C ALA A 11 28.93 -4.33 21.67
N PRO A 12 29.40 -5.38 22.37
CA PRO A 12 30.71 -5.96 22.14
C PRO A 12 30.88 -6.46 20.70
N ASN A 13 32.13 -6.65 20.26
CA ASN A 13 32.43 -7.05 18.88
C ASN A 13 31.83 -8.41 18.48
N GLU A 14 31.55 -9.27 19.46
CA GLU A 14 30.89 -10.57 19.22
C GLU A 14 29.44 -10.41 18.72
N ASP A 15 28.76 -9.31 19.06
CA ASP A 15 27.39 -9.01 18.67
C ASP A 15 27.29 -8.16 17.39
N ALA A 16 28.40 -7.98 16.67
CA ALA A 16 28.46 -7.09 15.51
C ALA A 16 27.45 -7.46 14.41
N ASP A 17 27.23 -8.76 14.17
CA ASP A 17 26.24 -9.21 13.18
C ASP A 17 24.80 -8.95 13.65
N TYR A 18 24.54 -9.08 14.96
CA TYR A 18 23.24 -8.74 15.54
C TYR A 18 22.93 -7.25 15.41
N LEU A 19 23.92 -6.38 15.66
CA LEU A 19 23.76 -4.93 15.46
C LEU A 19 23.47 -4.56 14.00
N ARG A 20 24.12 -5.22 13.04
CA ARG A 20 23.83 -5.02 11.60
C ARG A 20 22.42 -5.47 11.25
N ALA A 21 22.00 -6.63 11.77
CA ALA A 21 20.64 -7.14 11.57
C ALA A 21 19.58 -6.17 12.13
N LEU A 22 19.81 -5.66 13.35
CA LEU A 22 18.92 -4.70 13.99
C LEU A 22 18.85 -3.37 13.22
N SER A 23 19.97 -2.92 12.65
CA SER A 23 20.03 -1.73 11.80
C SER A 23 19.15 -1.89 10.55
N ILE A 24 19.25 -3.02 9.85
CA ILE A 24 18.41 -3.31 8.68
C ILE A 24 16.94 -3.39 9.06
N PHE A 25 16.62 -4.18 10.09
CA PHE A 25 15.25 -4.30 10.58
C PHE A 25 14.64 -2.93 10.90
N ARG A 26 15.38 -2.09 11.63
CA ARG A 26 14.93 -0.74 12.01
C ARG A 26 14.63 0.15 10.80
N ASN A 27 15.39 0.03 9.72
CA ASN A 27 15.24 0.88 8.54
C ASN A 27 14.12 0.42 7.60
N SER A 28 13.54 -0.77 7.82
CA SER A 28 12.41 -1.24 7.04
C SER A 28 11.14 -0.37 7.20
N SER A 29 10.35 -0.26 6.14
CA SER A 29 9.09 0.48 6.11
C SER A 29 8.10 -0.03 7.15
N ILE A 30 8.10 -1.33 7.47
CA ILE A 30 7.21 -1.89 8.50
C ILE A 30 7.55 -1.36 9.89
N VAL A 31 8.83 -1.19 10.22
CA VAL A 31 9.25 -0.60 11.50
C VAL A 31 8.97 0.89 11.51
N GLN A 32 9.21 1.60 10.40
CA GLN A 32 8.88 3.02 10.29
C GLN A 32 7.36 3.27 10.45
N TYR A 33 6.55 2.43 9.81
CA TYR A 33 5.09 2.41 9.95
C TYR A 33 4.68 2.18 11.40
N TYR A 34 5.22 1.15 12.06
CA TYR A 34 4.93 0.88 13.47
C TYR A 34 5.30 2.05 14.38
N LEU A 35 6.50 2.62 14.20
CA LEU A 35 6.98 3.74 14.99
C LEU A 35 6.10 4.98 14.78
N PHE A 36 5.63 5.23 13.56
CA PHE A 36 4.74 6.36 13.26
C PHE A 36 3.47 6.31 14.13
N PHE A 37 2.86 5.14 14.29
CA PHE A 37 1.63 4.99 15.07
C PHE A 37 1.84 4.88 16.58
N THR A 38 3.03 4.50 17.03
CA THR A 38 3.35 4.34 18.46
C THR A 38 4.09 5.53 19.07
N SER A 39 4.68 6.42 18.25
CA SER A 39 5.36 7.63 18.69
C SER A 39 4.54 8.87 18.36
N PRO A 40 3.92 9.53 19.37
CA PRO A 40 3.12 10.75 19.16
C PRO A 40 3.88 11.89 18.48
N GLN A 41 5.21 11.90 18.59
CA GLN A 41 6.06 12.98 18.09
C GLN A 41 6.41 12.83 16.61
N LEU A 42 6.39 11.60 16.07
CA LEU A 42 6.63 11.37 14.63
C LEU A 42 5.52 11.93 13.76
N GLY A 43 4.27 11.82 14.22
CA GLY A 43 3.10 12.28 13.48
C GLY A 43 2.80 13.79 13.60
N VAL A 44 3.38 14.50 14.57
CA VAL A 44 2.95 15.88 14.88
C VAL A 44 4.10 16.87 15.00
N ASP A 45 5.27 16.47 15.53
CA ASP A 45 6.36 17.40 15.84
C ASP A 45 7.71 16.90 15.27
N ARG A 46 7.96 17.26 14.00
CA ARG A 46 9.29 17.30 13.38
C ARG A 46 10.07 15.96 13.31
N GLY A 47 9.41 14.86 12.94
CA GLY A 47 10.11 13.66 12.43
C GLY A 47 11.12 13.02 13.40
N ARG A 48 10.90 13.13 14.72
CA ARG A 48 11.81 12.57 15.73
C ARG A 48 11.36 11.21 16.23
N ILE A 49 12.23 10.21 16.13
CA ILE A 49 12.11 8.97 16.92
C ILE A 49 12.75 9.27 18.28
N THR A 50 11.98 9.13 19.36
CA THR A 50 12.52 9.26 20.72
C THR A 50 13.18 7.96 21.16
N LEU A 51 14.14 8.06 22.07
CA LEU A 51 14.73 6.87 22.72
C LEU A 51 13.64 6.00 23.36
N GLY A 52 12.66 6.60 24.02
CA GLY A 52 11.55 5.87 24.64
C GLY A 52 10.69 5.10 23.63
N ALA A 53 10.43 5.66 22.44
CA ALA A 53 9.75 4.92 21.37
C ALA A 53 10.61 3.76 20.85
N PHE A 54 11.93 3.94 20.79
CA PHE A 54 12.87 2.90 20.38
C PHE A 54 12.94 1.75 21.40
N GLU A 55 12.98 2.06 22.70
CA GLU A 55 12.98 1.06 23.78
C GLU A 55 11.71 0.20 23.81
N GLN A 56 10.60 0.71 23.26
CA GLN A 56 9.32 -0.01 23.17
C GLN A 56 9.13 -0.73 21.84
N LEU A 57 10.12 -0.69 20.93
CA LEU A 57 10.04 -1.39 19.65
C LEU A 57 10.04 -2.91 19.90
N PRO A 58 9.03 -3.65 19.44
CA PRO A 58 9.04 -5.11 19.53
C PRO A 58 10.05 -5.65 18.52
N VAL A 59 11.27 -5.93 19.00
CA VAL A 59 12.30 -6.60 18.22
C VAL A 59 12.01 -8.12 18.25
N PRO A 60 11.84 -8.78 17.10
CA PRO A 60 11.66 -10.21 17.08
C PRO A 60 12.94 -10.92 17.55
N LEU A 61 12.78 -12.11 18.13
CA LEU A 61 13.92 -12.98 18.40
C LEU A 61 14.40 -13.57 17.08
N PHE A 62 15.44 -12.99 16.50
CA PHE A 62 16.05 -13.47 15.27
C PHE A 62 16.72 -14.83 15.48
N SER A 63 16.57 -15.75 14.53
CA SER A 63 17.41 -16.95 14.47
C SER A 63 18.82 -16.60 14.01
N ASP A 64 19.80 -17.47 14.28
CA ASP A 64 21.18 -17.29 13.81
C ASP A 64 21.25 -17.15 12.28
N ASP A 65 20.39 -17.88 11.56
CA ASP A 65 20.27 -17.79 10.10
C ASP A 65 19.73 -16.42 9.66
N GLN A 66 18.68 -15.92 10.32
CA GLN A 66 18.14 -14.58 10.04
C GLN A 66 19.16 -13.48 10.34
N ILE A 67 19.90 -13.58 11.45
CA ILE A 67 20.97 -12.64 11.80
C ILE A 67 22.05 -12.65 10.70
N SER A 68 22.46 -13.83 10.24
CA SER A 68 23.44 -13.98 9.18
C SER A 68 22.97 -13.34 7.87
N GLN A 69 21.73 -13.63 7.45
CA GLN A 69 21.14 -13.08 6.22
C GLN A 69 21.00 -11.54 6.28
N LEU A 70 20.48 -10.99 7.39
CA LEU A 70 20.32 -9.55 7.56
C LEU A 70 21.67 -8.83 7.70
N SER A 71 22.65 -9.45 8.36
CA SER A 71 24.02 -8.92 8.44
C SER A 71 24.68 -8.88 7.07
N GLN A 72 24.50 -9.92 6.24
CA GLN A 72 25.00 -9.93 4.88
C GLN A 72 24.33 -8.84 4.03
N LEU A 73 23.02 -8.68 4.17
CA LEU A 73 22.27 -7.62 3.50
C LEU A 73 22.82 -6.23 3.86
N HIS A 74 23.07 -5.98 5.15
CA HIS A 74 23.71 -4.75 5.60
C HIS A 74 25.07 -4.51 4.96
N LYS A 75 25.92 -5.54 4.89
CA LYS A 75 27.26 -5.42 4.26
C LYS A 75 27.12 -5.07 2.78
N ASN A 76 26.22 -5.75 2.06
CA ASN A 76 25.95 -5.48 0.64
C ASN A 76 25.50 -4.03 0.41
N PHE A 77 24.58 -3.50 1.22
CA PHE A 77 24.14 -2.10 1.10
C PHE A 77 25.25 -1.11 1.46
N SER A 78 26.05 -1.40 2.49
CA SER A 78 27.17 -0.55 2.90
C SER A 78 28.27 -0.47 1.84
N GLU A 79 28.52 -1.56 1.11
CA GLU A 79 29.44 -1.58 -0.04
C GLU A 79 28.89 -0.74 -1.20
N ARG A 80 27.59 -0.86 -1.51
CA ARG A 80 26.94 -0.10 -2.57
C ARG A 80 26.84 1.40 -2.27
N GLU A 81 26.73 1.79 -1.00
CA GLU A 81 26.68 3.20 -0.59
C GLU A 81 27.92 4.00 -1.02
N HIS A 82 29.08 3.34 -1.19
CA HIS A 82 30.28 3.98 -1.72
C HIS A 82 30.18 4.34 -3.21
N ASP A 83 29.25 3.72 -3.95
CA ASP A 83 28.98 4.02 -5.35
C ASP A 83 27.86 5.09 -5.44
N VAL A 84 28.24 6.31 -5.82
CA VAL A 84 27.45 7.57 -5.75
C VAL A 84 26.16 7.62 -6.60
N LEU A 85 25.69 6.50 -7.16
CA LEU A 85 24.62 6.44 -8.16
C LEU A 85 23.32 5.75 -7.69
N LEU A 86 23.17 5.43 -6.41
CA LEU A 86 21.97 4.75 -5.94
C LEU A 86 20.75 5.67 -5.89
N ASN A 87 19.65 5.22 -6.51
CA ASN A 87 18.32 5.75 -6.22
C ASN A 87 17.86 5.22 -4.86
N ASN A 88 17.56 6.12 -3.92
CA ASN A 88 17.18 5.75 -2.55
C ASN A 88 15.85 4.97 -2.51
N GLU A 89 14.94 5.20 -3.46
CA GLU A 89 13.64 4.51 -3.51
C GLU A 89 13.83 3.03 -3.85
N ASP A 90 14.61 2.71 -4.89
CA ASP A 90 14.92 1.34 -5.29
C ASP A 90 15.62 0.55 -4.17
N VAL A 91 16.52 1.22 -3.43
CA VAL A 91 17.22 0.63 -2.28
C VAL A 91 16.26 0.32 -1.14
N GLN A 92 15.29 1.22 -0.87
CA GLN A 92 14.31 1.00 0.18
C GLN A 92 13.37 -0.15 -0.17
N GLU A 93 12.91 -0.23 -1.41
CA GLU A 93 12.05 -1.33 -1.88
C GLU A 93 12.77 -2.69 -1.79
N GLU A 94 14.03 -2.75 -2.24
CA GLU A 94 14.87 -3.95 -2.12
C GLU A 94 15.08 -4.36 -0.66
N LEU A 95 15.36 -3.40 0.23
CA LEU A 95 15.51 -3.64 1.66
C LEU A 95 14.23 -4.21 2.26
N ASP A 96 13.08 -3.61 1.97
CA ASP A 96 11.81 -4.05 2.52
C ASP A 96 11.43 -5.44 2.03
N ASP A 97 11.59 -5.74 0.75
CA ASP A 97 11.33 -7.07 0.18
C ASP A 97 12.19 -8.15 0.83
N MET A 98 13.47 -7.87 1.06
CA MET A 98 14.38 -8.82 1.70
C MET A 98 14.06 -9.00 3.19
N VAL A 99 13.76 -7.91 3.92
CA VAL A 99 13.35 -7.99 5.32
C VAL A 99 12.04 -8.77 5.47
N GLU A 100 11.05 -8.48 4.61
CA GLU A 100 9.76 -9.19 4.59
C GLU A 100 9.96 -10.69 4.36
N LYS A 101 10.81 -11.05 3.41
CA LYS A 101 11.15 -12.45 3.12
C LYS A 101 11.87 -13.14 4.27
N ILE A 102 12.92 -12.52 4.83
CA ILE A 102 13.75 -13.12 5.89
C ILE A 102 12.93 -13.32 7.18
N LEU A 103 12.06 -12.36 7.50
CA LEU A 103 11.24 -12.38 8.71
C LEU A 103 9.87 -13.03 8.51
N ASN A 104 9.57 -13.50 7.30
CA ASN A 104 8.27 -14.08 6.92
C ASN A 104 7.10 -13.16 7.28
N ILE A 105 7.25 -11.88 6.97
CA ILE A 105 6.20 -10.88 7.18
C ILE A 105 5.08 -11.14 6.17
N PRO A 106 3.80 -11.15 6.58
CA PRO A 106 2.68 -11.28 5.66
C PRO A 106 2.68 -10.18 4.60
N LYS A 107 2.48 -10.56 3.33
CA LYS A 107 2.50 -9.66 2.16
C LYS A 107 1.58 -8.45 2.32
N ASN A 108 0.38 -8.65 2.86
CA ASN A 108 -0.59 -7.57 3.10
C ASN A 108 -0.06 -6.52 4.10
N VAL A 109 0.66 -6.94 5.15
CA VAL A 109 1.28 -6.01 6.11
C VAL A 109 2.41 -5.22 5.46
N GLY A 110 3.23 -5.87 4.62
CA GLY A 110 4.26 -5.20 3.82
C GLY A 110 3.66 -4.13 2.89
N ILE A 111 2.61 -4.49 2.15
CA ILE A 111 1.85 -3.56 1.29
C ILE A 111 1.35 -2.34 2.08
N LEU A 112 0.72 -2.57 3.23
CA LEU A 112 0.19 -1.51 4.09
C LEU A 112 1.29 -0.54 4.53
N ALA A 113 2.42 -1.07 4.98
CA ALA A 113 3.55 -0.28 5.44
C ALA A 113 4.16 0.54 4.30
N LYS A 114 4.48 -0.11 3.17
CA LYS A 114 5.07 0.51 1.98
C LYS A 114 4.19 1.64 1.44
N ASP A 115 2.91 1.37 1.20
CA ASP A 115 1.96 2.38 0.70
C ASP A 115 1.75 3.53 1.68
N PHE A 116 1.74 3.24 2.99
CA PHE A 116 1.64 4.29 3.98
C PHE A 116 2.86 5.21 3.93
N MET A 117 4.05 4.63 3.91
CA MET A 117 5.31 5.36 3.92
C MET A 117 5.52 6.18 2.64
N SER A 118 5.23 5.62 1.48
CA SER A 118 5.41 6.32 0.19
C SER A 118 4.30 7.33 -0.08
N VAL A 119 3.03 6.98 0.17
CA VAL A 119 1.89 7.80 -0.26
C VAL A 119 1.28 8.58 0.91
N ARG A 120 0.78 7.89 1.94
CA ARG A 120 -0.08 8.52 2.96
C ARG A 120 0.69 9.46 3.88
N LEU A 121 1.93 9.13 4.19
CA LEU A 121 2.78 9.96 5.04
C LEU A 121 3.02 11.35 4.43
N SER A 122 3.04 11.47 3.09
CA SER A 122 3.21 12.77 2.41
C SER A 122 2.10 13.78 2.76
N LEU A 123 0.91 13.31 3.19
CA LEU A 123 -0.17 14.18 3.65
C LEU A 123 0.16 14.90 4.97
N ASN A 124 1.17 14.42 5.69
CA ASN A 124 1.61 15.00 6.95
C ASN A 124 2.66 16.12 6.77
N GLU A 125 3.13 16.37 5.55
CA GLU A 125 4.17 17.39 5.25
C GLU A 125 3.64 18.83 5.19
N GLY A 126 2.38 19.07 5.58
CA GLY A 126 1.81 20.40 5.73
C GLY A 126 1.29 20.98 4.41
N LYS A 127 1.79 22.14 3.99
CA LYS A 127 1.17 22.97 2.92
C LYS A 127 1.52 22.53 1.48
N SER A 128 2.42 21.56 1.30
CA SER A 128 2.69 20.94 0.00
C SER A 128 1.56 20.00 -0.36
N HIS A 129 1.14 20.00 -1.63
CA HIS A 129 0.31 18.92 -2.15
C HIS A 129 1.23 17.69 -2.22
N GLY A 130 1.13 16.80 -1.23
CA GLY A 130 1.88 15.55 -1.22
C GLY A 130 1.46 14.65 -2.38
N ILE A 131 2.31 13.70 -2.76
CA ILE A 131 2.10 12.82 -3.93
C ILE A 131 0.77 12.05 -3.88
N ALA A 132 0.17 11.90 -2.70
CA ALA A 132 -1.13 11.28 -2.48
C ALA A 132 -2.28 11.83 -3.35
N VAL A 133 -2.23 13.11 -3.74
CA VAL A 133 -3.27 13.74 -4.58
C VAL A 133 -2.91 13.80 -6.07
N ASP A 134 -1.70 13.38 -6.43
CA ASP A 134 -1.24 13.35 -7.82
C ASP A 134 -1.95 12.26 -8.62
N LEU A 135 -1.84 12.34 -9.95
CA LEU A 135 -2.37 11.30 -10.84
C LEU A 135 -1.58 10.00 -10.64
N PRO A 136 -2.24 8.83 -10.51
CA PRO A 136 -1.54 7.55 -10.46
C PRO A 136 -0.84 7.25 -11.79
N SER A 137 0.34 6.64 -11.70
CA SER A 137 1.05 6.10 -12.87
C SER A 137 0.32 4.86 -13.41
N LEU A 138 0.66 4.45 -14.64
CA LEU A 138 0.13 3.20 -15.21
C LEU A 138 0.57 1.98 -14.38
N GLU A 139 1.80 2.00 -13.86
CA GLU A 139 2.34 0.97 -12.98
C GLU A 139 1.53 0.88 -11.67
N THR A 140 1.22 2.01 -11.03
CA THR A 140 0.38 2.00 -9.81
C THR A 140 -1.01 1.44 -10.09
N LEU A 141 -1.63 1.82 -11.22
CA LEU A 141 -2.94 1.27 -11.60
C LEU A 141 -2.88 -0.23 -11.88
N PHE A 142 -1.78 -0.70 -12.49
CA PHE A 142 -1.54 -2.11 -12.74
C PHE A 142 -1.36 -2.89 -11.43
N ASP A 143 -0.58 -2.36 -10.50
CA ASP A 143 -0.34 -2.95 -9.18
C ASP A 143 -1.63 -3.02 -8.35
N TYR A 144 -2.44 -1.95 -8.39
CA TYR A 144 -3.78 -1.95 -7.81
C TYR A 144 -4.63 -3.05 -8.41
N GLY A 145 -4.73 -3.11 -9.74
CA GLY A 145 -5.58 -4.09 -10.42
C GLY A 145 -5.13 -5.53 -10.16
N SER A 146 -3.82 -5.76 -10.13
CA SER A 146 -3.23 -7.08 -9.89
C SER A 146 -3.48 -7.53 -8.45
N THR A 147 -3.30 -6.61 -7.49
CA THR A 147 -3.61 -6.88 -6.08
C THR A 147 -5.10 -7.19 -5.90
N LEU A 148 -5.99 -6.41 -6.51
CA LEU A 148 -7.43 -6.64 -6.45
C LEU A 148 -7.82 -8.01 -7.03
N ARG A 149 -7.31 -8.33 -8.23
CA ARG A 149 -7.52 -9.64 -8.87
C ARG A 149 -7.05 -10.77 -7.97
N ASP A 150 -5.82 -10.71 -7.48
CA ASP A 150 -5.20 -11.79 -6.72
C ASP A 150 -5.98 -12.08 -5.43
N GLU A 151 -6.46 -11.05 -4.73
CA GLU A 151 -7.29 -11.22 -3.53
C GLU A 151 -8.66 -11.85 -3.86
N LEU A 152 -9.32 -11.41 -4.93
CA LEU A 152 -10.61 -11.95 -5.34
C LEU A 152 -10.49 -13.40 -5.85
N ASP A 153 -9.46 -13.71 -6.62
CA ASP A 153 -9.14 -15.07 -7.08
C ASP A 153 -8.78 -16.00 -5.92
N MET A 154 -8.03 -15.49 -4.93
CA MET A 154 -7.71 -16.25 -3.71
C MET A 154 -8.99 -16.59 -2.94
N PHE A 155 -9.93 -15.64 -2.85
CA PHE A 155 -11.21 -15.86 -2.19
C PHE A 155 -12.07 -16.94 -2.88
N THR A 156 -12.07 -17.01 -4.22
CA THR A 156 -12.83 -18.03 -4.97
C THR A 156 -12.16 -19.40 -4.99
N GLY A 157 -10.92 -19.51 -4.50
CA GLY A 157 -10.24 -20.78 -4.23
C GLY A 157 -9.95 -21.63 -5.46
N GLY A 158 -9.86 -21.03 -6.65
CA GLY A 158 -9.52 -21.75 -7.88
C GLY A 158 -10.61 -22.68 -8.42
N ASN A 159 -11.89 -22.42 -8.13
CA ASN A 159 -13.04 -23.19 -8.63
C ASN A 159 -13.32 -22.98 -10.15
N GLY A 160 -12.28 -22.74 -10.95
CA GLY A 160 -12.39 -22.36 -12.38
C GLY A 160 -13.00 -20.96 -12.58
N LEU A 161 -13.05 -20.14 -11.53
CA LEU A 161 -13.56 -18.77 -11.54
C LEU A 161 -12.41 -17.79 -11.36
N ARG A 162 -12.31 -16.84 -12.29
CA ARG A 162 -11.29 -15.79 -12.34
C ARG A 162 -11.95 -14.43 -12.48
N HIS A 163 -11.20 -13.40 -12.09
CA HIS A 163 -11.66 -12.02 -12.20
C HIS A 163 -10.88 -11.29 -13.30
N GLU A 164 -11.59 -10.83 -14.32
CA GLU A 164 -11.04 -9.86 -15.26
C GLU A 164 -11.12 -8.47 -14.66
N ILE A 165 -9.98 -7.78 -14.63
CA ILE A 165 -9.87 -6.40 -14.15
C ILE A 165 -9.52 -5.50 -15.33
N VAL A 166 -10.39 -4.55 -15.63
CA VAL A 166 -10.16 -3.50 -16.64
C VAL A 166 -10.21 -2.14 -15.95
N LEU A 167 -9.14 -1.35 -16.10
CA LEU A 167 -9.10 0.03 -15.62
C LEU A 167 -9.22 1.01 -16.79
N SER A 168 -10.36 1.69 -16.88
CA SER A 168 -10.58 2.79 -17.81
C SER A 168 -10.24 4.12 -17.14
N ARG A 169 -9.17 4.77 -17.59
CA ARG A 169 -8.64 6.02 -17.02
C ARG A 169 -9.08 7.24 -17.82
N SER A 170 -9.47 8.29 -17.11
CA SER A 170 -9.66 9.63 -17.66
C SER A 170 -9.06 10.69 -16.72
N LYS A 171 -9.05 11.96 -17.15
CA LYS A 171 -8.62 13.08 -16.29
C LYS A 171 -9.56 13.36 -15.11
N GLU A 172 -10.81 12.92 -15.19
CA GLU A 172 -11.83 13.20 -14.17
C GLU A 172 -12.06 12.04 -13.22
N LEU A 173 -11.97 10.81 -13.73
CA LEU A 173 -12.35 9.59 -13.04
C LEU A 173 -11.53 8.41 -13.58
N VAL A 174 -11.22 7.46 -12.70
CA VAL A 174 -10.82 6.11 -13.09
C VAL A 174 -11.95 5.16 -12.72
N ILE A 175 -12.30 4.29 -13.66
CA ILE A 175 -13.30 3.24 -13.47
C ILE A 175 -12.57 1.91 -13.56
N CYS A 176 -12.66 1.12 -12.50
CA CYS A 176 -12.21 -0.26 -12.49
C CYS A 176 -13.44 -1.15 -12.60
N SER A 177 -13.53 -1.94 -13.67
CA SER A 177 -14.52 -3.01 -13.79
C SER A 177 -13.90 -4.34 -13.37
N VAL A 178 -14.67 -5.09 -12.61
CA VAL A 178 -14.37 -6.45 -12.17
C VAL A 178 -15.45 -7.34 -12.77
N GLU A 179 -15.07 -8.23 -13.67
CA GLU A 179 -15.99 -9.22 -14.26
C GLU A 179 -15.60 -10.64 -13.85
N PHE A 180 -16.61 -11.44 -13.50
CA PHE A 180 -16.42 -12.86 -13.21
C PHE A 180 -16.40 -13.67 -14.50
N ILE A 181 -15.33 -14.41 -14.74
CA ILE A 181 -15.13 -15.22 -15.94
C ILE A 181 -14.78 -16.66 -15.55
N GLN A 182 -15.40 -17.62 -16.24
CA GLN A 182 -15.00 -19.01 -16.14
C GLN A 182 -13.69 -19.21 -16.91
N SER A 183 -12.59 -19.41 -16.18
CA SER A 183 -11.26 -19.62 -16.73
C SER A 183 -10.42 -20.42 -15.74
N ASP A 184 -9.59 -21.32 -16.23
CA ASP A 184 -8.61 -22.02 -15.38
C ASP A 184 -7.35 -21.16 -15.17
N ASP A 185 -6.98 -20.39 -16.20
CA ASP A 185 -5.80 -19.53 -16.23
C ASP A 185 -6.09 -18.14 -15.64
N PRO A 186 -5.12 -17.54 -14.91
CA PRO A 186 -5.21 -16.15 -14.47
C PRO A 186 -5.39 -15.19 -15.65
N ILE A 187 -6.20 -14.15 -15.45
CA ILE A 187 -6.47 -13.12 -16.45
C ILE A 187 -5.60 -11.90 -16.13
N ASP A 188 -4.88 -11.38 -17.12
CA ASP A 188 -4.06 -10.19 -16.94
C ASP A 188 -4.90 -8.93 -16.83
N VAL A 189 -4.41 -7.99 -16.00
CA VAL A 189 -5.04 -6.69 -15.81
C VAL A 189 -4.82 -5.85 -17.06
N SER A 190 -5.88 -5.25 -17.57
CA SER A 190 -5.81 -4.31 -18.69
C SER A 190 -6.10 -2.88 -18.24
N ILE A 191 -5.39 -1.93 -18.85
CA ILE A 191 -5.55 -0.50 -18.60
C ILE A 191 -5.81 0.18 -19.93
N GLU A 192 -6.90 0.93 -20.02
CA GLU A 192 -7.33 1.62 -21.22
C GLU A 192 -7.58 3.11 -20.94
N GLU A 193 -7.41 3.95 -21.97
CA GLU A 193 -7.80 5.36 -21.91
C GLU A 193 -9.28 5.47 -22.25
N ALA A 194 -10.03 6.13 -21.38
CA ALA A 194 -11.47 6.28 -21.55
C ALA A 194 -11.78 7.14 -22.77
N GLN A 195 -12.82 6.78 -23.53
CA GLN A 195 -13.22 7.52 -24.72
C GLN A 195 -13.60 8.97 -24.37
N THR A 196 -13.09 9.93 -25.15
CA THR A 196 -13.28 11.37 -24.95
C THR A 196 -14.76 11.78 -24.84
N GLU A 197 -15.64 11.07 -25.54
CA GLU A 197 -17.10 11.31 -25.55
C GLU A 197 -17.76 11.07 -24.18
N SER A 198 -17.14 10.27 -23.30
CA SER A 198 -17.63 9.97 -21.95
C SER A 198 -17.14 10.97 -20.88
N SER A 199 -16.28 11.92 -21.25
CA SER A 199 -15.66 12.88 -20.30
C SER A 199 -16.69 13.73 -19.55
N ALA A 200 -17.74 14.22 -20.24
CA ALA A 200 -18.81 15.00 -19.62
C ALA A 200 -19.62 14.18 -18.60
N LEU A 201 -19.84 12.89 -18.89
CA LEU A 201 -20.52 11.97 -17.97
C LEU A 201 -19.65 11.69 -16.74
N PHE A 202 -18.34 11.47 -16.90
CA PHE A 202 -17.43 11.26 -15.78
C PHE A 202 -17.31 12.49 -14.88
N ALA A 203 -17.23 13.69 -15.47
CA ALA A 203 -17.27 14.94 -14.72
C ALA A 203 -18.59 15.07 -13.93
N TYR A 204 -19.72 14.72 -14.55
CA TYR A 204 -21.02 14.73 -13.89
C TYR A 204 -21.07 13.73 -12.72
N ILE A 205 -20.65 12.49 -12.93
CA ILE A 205 -20.60 11.45 -11.89
C ILE A 205 -19.71 11.92 -10.73
N ARG A 206 -18.51 12.45 -11.05
CA ARG A 206 -17.57 12.97 -10.06
C ARG A 206 -18.19 14.06 -9.19
N GLU A 207 -18.89 15.02 -9.80
CA GLU A 207 -19.58 16.09 -9.06
C GLU A 207 -20.74 15.55 -8.22
N LYS A 208 -21.47 14.53 -8.68
CA LYS A 208 -22.55 13.91 -7.89
C LYS A 208 -22.06 13.10 -6.70
N ILE A 209 -20.88 12.49 -6.84
CA ILE A 209 -20.22 11.75 -5.77
C ILE A 209 -19.68 12.68 -4.67
N LYS A 210 -19.36 13.94 -5.00
CA LYS A 210 -18.95 14.93 -4.02
C LYS A 210 -20.15 15.36 -3.18
N GLN A 211 -20.07 15.09 -1.89
CA GLN A 211 -21.04 15.55 -0.91
C GLN A 211 -20.41 16.65 -0.04
N ARG A 212 -21.00 17.84 -0.03
CA ARG A 212 -20.67 18.87 0.96
C ARG A 212 -21.27 18.44 2.31
N PHE A 213 -20.41 17.98 3.22
CA PHE A 213 -20.81 17.54 4.55
C PHE A 213 -20.95 18.72 5.52
N SER A 214 -20.09 19.74 5.39
CA SER A 214 -20.18 21.00 6.16
C SER A 214 -19.65 22.20 5.37
N GLN A 215 -19.57 23.38 5.99
CA GLN A 215 -19.04 24.58 5.31
C GLN A 215 -17.61 24.42 4.77
N TRP A 216 -16.81 23.56 5.40
CA TRP A 216 -15.39 23.37 5.11
C TRP A 216 -14.99 21.91 4.89
N VAL A 217 -15.96 20.98 4.95
CA VAL A 217 -15.71 19.54 4.79
C VAL A 217 -16.50 19.03 3.59
N TYR A 218 -15.77 18.48 2.63
CA TYR A 218 -16.31 17.82 1.45
C TYR A 218 -15.91 16.34 1.51
N VAL A 219 -16.88 15.45 1.35
CA VAL A 219 -16.67 14.00 1.30
C VAL A 219 -16.79 13.58 -0.15
N GLN A 220 -15.79 12.87 -0.65
CA GLN A 220 -15.84 12.24 -1.95
C GLN A 220 -15.85 10.72 -1.71
N ARG A 221 -17.01 10.09 -1.94
CA ARG A 221 -17.17 8.64 -1.74
C ARG A 221 -16.64 7.88 -2.95
N SER A 222 -16.20 6.63 -2.80
CA SER A 222 -16.14 5.73 -3.95
C SER A 222 -17.57 5.37 -4.34
N LEU A 223 -17.87 5.36 -5.65
CA LEU A 223 -19.12 4.82 -6.16
C LEU A 223 -18.86 3.37 -6.58
N ARG A 224 -19.64 2.43 -6.04
CA ARG A 224 -19.62 1.03 -6.45
C ARG A 224 -20.97 0.66 -7.06
N ILE A 225 -20.94 0.04 -8.23
CA ILE A 225 -22.13 -0.39 -8.96
C ILE A 225 -22.00 -1.90 -9.13
N PHE A 226 -23.00 -2.64 -8.64
CA PHE A 226 -23.08 -4.08 -8.79
C PHE A 226 -24.12 -4.39 -9.86
N GLU A 227 -23.67 -4.97 -10.95
CA GLU A 227 -24.48 -5.60 -12.01
C GLU A 227 -24.28 -7.12 -11.92
N ASP A 228 -25.17 -7.90 -12.53
CA ASP A 228 -25.25 -9.37 -12.32
C ASP A 228 -23.88 -10.09 -12.38
N SER A 229 -23.04 -9.78 -13.37
CA SER A 229 -21.71 -10.37 -13.55
C SER A 229 -20.56 -9.38 -13.40
N ARG A 230 -20.83 -8.11 -13.08
CA ARG A 230 -19.84 -7.03 -13.12
C ARG A 230 -19.95 -6.10 -11.93
N VAL A 231 -18.80 -5.75 -11.36
CA VAL A 231 -18.70 -4.70 -10.34
C VAL A 231 -17.88 -3.54 -10.89
N TYR A 232 -18.39 -2.33 -10.81
CA TYR A 232 -17.66 -1.12 -11.19
C TYR A 232 -17.27 -0.33 -9.94
N ILE A 233 -15.98 -0.01 -9.81
CA ILE A 233 -15.42 0.87 -8.80
C ILE A 233 -15.03 2.19 -9.48
N CYS A 234 -15.73 3.27 -9.12
CA CYS A 234 -15.54 4.60 -9.66
C CYS A 234 -14.91 5.51 -8.62
N LYS A 235 -13.68 5.98 -8.87
CA LYS A 235 -12.97 6.88 -7.96
C LYS A 235 -12.22 7.98 -8.69
N PRO A 236 -11.86 9.08 -8.00
CA PRO A 236 -11.02 10.13 -8.56
C PRO A 236 -9.65 9.58 -8.97
N PRO A 237 -8.98 10.17 -9.97
CA PRO A 237 -7.63 9.76 -10.36
C PRO A 237 -6.59 10.34 -9.40
N ARG A 238 -6.69 10.05 -8.10
CA ARG A 238 -5.68 10.44 -7.10
C ARG A 238 -4.92 9.21 -6.66
N LEU A 239 -3.60 9.29 -6.53
CA LEU A 239 -2.73 8.17 -6.15
C LEU A 239 -3.25 7.42 -4.91
N ILE A 240 -3.67 8.15 -3.87
CA ILE A 240 -4.20 7.57 -2.62
C ILE A 240 -5.44 6.67 -2.80
N ASP A 241 -6.21 6.88 -3.88
CA ASP A 241 -7.43 6.12 -4.18
C ASP A 241 -7.16 4.82 -4.97
N TRP A 242 -5.90 4.61 -5.38
CA TRP A 242 -5.48 3.53 -6.30
C TRP A 242 -4.16 2.86 -5.87
N THR A 243 -3.87 2.79 -4.56
CA THR A 243 -2.71 2.04 -4.06
C THR A 243 -3.02 0.56 -3.84
N ARG A 244 -2.02 -0.30 -3.66
CA ARG A 244 -2.22 -1.74 -3.37
C ARG A 244 -3.05 -1.96 -2.10
N THR A 245 -2.82 -1.18 -1.06
CA THR A 245 -3.65 -1.11 0.16
C THR A 245 -5.10 -0.80 -0.16
N GLN A 246 -5.34 0.12 -1.09
CA GLN A 246 -6.70 0.45 -1.48
C GLN A 246 -7.35 -0.73 -2.21
N ALA A 247 -6.61 -1.46 -3.05
CA ALA A 247 -7.08 -2.71 -3.65
C ALA A 247 -7.48 -3.77 -2.61
N LEU A 248 -6.68 -3.95 -1.54
CA LEU A 248 -7.03 -4.82 -0.41
C LEU A 248 -8.35 -4.41 0.27
N ASN A 249 -8.56 -3.10 0.47
CA ASN A 249 -9.81 -2.62 1.06
C ASN A 249 -11.01 -2.80 0.12
N ASP A 250 -10.81 -2.62 -1.19
CA ASP A 250 -11.88 -2.80 -2.17
C ASP A 250 -12.24 -4.27 -2.39
N SER A 251 -11.29 -5.20 -2.31
CA SER A 251 -11.58 -6.63 -2.34
C SER A 251 -12.41 -7.04 -1.13
N ASP A 252 -12.04 -6.60 0.08
CA ASP A 252 -12.80 -6.85 1.31
C ASP A 252 -14.23 -6.30 1.22
N ASP A 253 -14.40 -5.09 0.69
CA ASP A 253 -15.71 -4.47 0.47
C ASP A 253 -16.56 -5.27 -0.53
N ILE A 254 -15.98 -5.72 -1.65
CA ILE A 254 -16.66 -6.53 -2.67
C ILE A 254 -17.09 -7.88 -2.07
N ILE A 255 -16.17 -8.58 -1.43
CA ILE A 255 -16.42 -9.89 -0.81
C ILE A 255 -17.52 -9.76 0.24
N SER A 256 -17.47 -8.72 1.08
CA SER A 256 -18.46 -8.47 2.12
C SER A 256 -19.86 -8.23 1.56
N GLU A 257 -20.00 -7.47 0.47
CA GLU A 257 -21.29 -7.22 -0.18
C GLU A 257 -21.86 -8.51 -0.81
N ILE A 258 -21.02 -9.29 -1.50
CA ILE A 258 -21.42 -10.58 -2.12
C ILE A 258 -21.95 -11.54 -1.04
N LEU A 259 -21.21 -11.73 0.05
CA LEU A 259 -21.62 -12.59 1.16
C LEU A 259 -22.92 -12.09 1.81
N SER A 260 -23.10 -10.77 1.90
CA SER A 260 -24.31 -10.16 2.47
C SER A 260 -25.53 -10.29 1.55
N ALA A 261 -25.34 -10.26 0.22
CA ALA A 261 -26.38 -10.49 -0.76
C ALA A 261 -26.85 -11.96 -0.74
N GLN A 262 -25.91 -12.92 -0.68
CA GLN A 262 -26.23 -14.35 -0.57
C GLN A 262 -27.04 -14.68 0.68
N ARG A 263 -26.68 -14.09 1.84
CA ARG A 263 -27.46 -14.27 3.08
C ARG A 263 -28.89 -13.76 2.94
N ARG A 264 -29.10 -12.59 2.31
CA ARG A 264 -30.44 -12.04 2.08
C ARG A 264 -31.29 -12.98 1.21
N LEU A 265 -30.71 -13.55 0.15
CA LEU A 265 -31.39 -14.53 -0.69
C LEU A 265 -31.78 -15.80 0.10
N ASN A 266 -30.87 -16.32 0.92
CA ASN A 266 -31.11 -17.53 1.72
C ASN A 266 -32.08 -17.32 2.89
N THR A 267 -32.39 -16.08 3.28
CA THR A 267 -33.35 -15.78 4.37
C THR A 267 -34.78 -15.55 3.86
N VAL A 268 -34.93 -15.37 2.54
CA VAL A 268 -36.22 -15.11 1.88
C VAL A 268 -36.84 -16.40 1.30
N VAL A 269 -36.09 -17.50 1.30
CA VAL A 269 -36.52 -18.86 0.93
C VAL A 269 -36.80 -19.68 2.19
#